data_AF-A0A952HWG2-F1
#
_entry.id   AF-A0A952HWG2-F1
#
_cell.length_a   1.000
_cell.length_b   1.000
_cell.length_c   1.000
_cell.angle_alpha   90.00
_cell.angle_beta   90.00
_cell.angle_gamma   90.00
#
_symmetry.space_group_name_H-M   'P 1'
#
loop_
_entity.id
_entity.type
_entity.pdbx_description
1 polymer ?
#
loop_
_entity_poly.entity_id
_entity_poly.type
_entity_poly.pdbx_seq_one_letter_code
_entity_poly.pdbx_strand_id
1 'polypeptide(L)' 'MANYTFDVEYDPIDNTYSVTAFDADTDEVVDEYYGLEDIDDVVNTLFDEFGVMPTDEMINDIKQLAIDSAEDEDNFDEE' A
#
# COMPACT_ATOMS: atom_id res chain seq x y z
N MET A 1 -1.81 -16.63 13.71
CA MET A 1 -1.95 -15.24 13.24
C MET A 1 -1.57 -15.30 11.78
N ALA A 2 -2.47 -14.94 10.88
CA ALA A 2 -2.11 -14.80 9.48
C ALA A 2 -1.13 -13.63 9.38
N ASN A 3 -0.06 -13.80 8.60
CA ASN A 3 0.95 -12.79 8.39
C ASN A 3 0.76 -12.28 6.96
N TYR A 4 0.58 -10.97 6.80
CA TYR A 4 0.35 -10.36 5.49
C TYR A 4 1.44 -9.33 5.23
N THR A 5 1.87 -9.26 3.98
CA THR A 5 2.73 -8.20 3.46
C THR A 5 1.92 -7.34 2.51
N PHE A 6 2.22 -6.04 2.49
CA PHE A 6 1.51 -5.07 1.66
C PHE A 6 2.49 -4.38 0.75
N ASP A 7 2.10 -4.21 -0.50
CA ASP A 7 2.80 -3.41 -1.49
C ASP A 7 1.88 -2.24 -1.85
N VAL A 8 2.39 -1.01 -1.74
CA VAL A 8 1.64 0.21 -2.03
C VAL A 8 2.33 0.90 -3.18
N GLU A 9 1.61 1.09 -4.28
CA GLU A 9 2.11 1.76 -5.47
C GLU A 9 1.33 3.06 -5.68
N TYR A 10 2.04 4.17 -5.84
CA TYR A 10 1.46 5.45 -6.22
C TYR A 10 1.48 5.59 -7.74
N ASP A 11 0.35 5.95 -8.33
CA ASP A 11 0.21 6.32 -9.74
C ASP A 11 0.15 7.85 -9.85
N PRO A 12 1.20 8.51 -10.36
CA PRO A 12 1.26 9.97 -10.52
C PRO A 12 0.44 10.49 -11.70
N ILE A 13 0.06 9.62 -12.65
CA ILE A 13 -0.74 9.99 -13.82
C ILE A 13 -2.16 10.32 -13.37
N ASP A 14 -2.75 9.42 -12.59
CA ASP A 14 -4.10 9.56 -12.06
C ASP A 14 -4.12 10.15 -10.63
N ASN A 15 -2.94 10.34 -10.01
CA ASN A 15 -2.77 10.76 -8.62
C ASN A 15 -3.58 9.86 -7.66
N THR A 16 -3.41 8.55 -7.84
CA THR A 16 -4.10 7.53 -7.04
C THR A 16 -3.11 6.52 -6.50
N TYR A 17 -3.51 5.78 -5.48
CA TYR A 17 -2.75 4.68 -4.91
C TYR A 17 -3.41 3.36 -5.29
N SER A 18 -2.57 2.36 -5.48
CA SER A 18 -2.97 0.97 -5.49
C SER A 18 -2.29 0.23 -4.34
N VAL A 19 -2.95 -0.79 -3.83
CA VAL A 19 -2.38 -1.65 -2.79
C VAL A 19 -2.67 -3.09 -3.10
N THR A 20 -1.62 -3.90 -2.97
CA THR A 20 -1.69 -5.34 -3.14
C THR A 20 -1.33 -6.00 -1.81
N ALA A 21 -2.22 -6.84 -1.31
CA ALA A 21 -1.99 -7.61 -0.11
C ALA A 21 -1.57 -9.03 -0.49
N PHE A 22 -0.47 -9.48 0.10
CA PHE A 22 0.09 -10.81 -0.11
C PHE A 22 0.06 -11.61 1.18
N ASP A 23 -0.20 -12.91 1.07
CA ASP A 23 0.03 -13.85 2.14
C ASP A 23 1.54 -13.99 2.34
N ALA A 24 2.05 -13.63 3.51
CA ALA A 24 3.50 -13.58 3.73
C ALA A 24 4.14 -14.97 3.79
N ASP A 25 3.35 -16.05 3.92
CA ASP A 25 3.83 -17.42 3.94
C ASP A 25 3.87 -18.04 2.53
N THR A 26 2.91 -17.68 1.66
CA THR A 26 2.81 -18.24 0.30
C THR A 26 3.20 -17.29 -0.82
N ASP A 27 3.35 -15.99 -0.53
CA ASP A 27 3.57 -14.92 -1.50
C ASP A 27 2.44 -14.84 -2.56
N GLU A 28 1.25 -15.34 -2.20
CA GLU A 28 0.07 -15.27 -3.06
C GLU A 28 -0.70 -13.98 -2.79
N VAL A 29 -1.19 -13.37 -3.87
CA VAL A 29 -2.10 -12.23 -3.79
C VAL A 29 -3.39 -12.67 -3.10
N VAL A 30 -3.68 -12.03 -1.98
CA VAL A 30 -4.92 -12.22 -1.21
C VAL A 30 -5.97 -11.24 -1.70
N ASP A 31 -5.58 -9.98 -1.92
CA ASP A 31 -6.49 -8.93 -2.35
C ASP A 31 -5.76 -7.75 -3.01
N GLU A 32 -6.49 -6.99 -3.82
CA GLU A 32 -5.98 -5.88 -4.64
C GLU A 32 -6.99 -4.73 -4.70
N TYR A 33 -6.52 -3.51 -4.41
CA TYR A 33 -7.33 -2.30 -4.50
C TYR A 33 -6.63 -1.24 -5.33
N TYR A 34 -7.38 -0.55 -6.19
CA TYR A 34 -6.85 0.45 -7.12
C TYR A 34 -7.67 1.73 -7.07
N GLY A 35 -7.03 2.85 -7.41
CA GLY A 35 -7.72 4.13 -7.58
C GLY A 35 -8.05 4.83 -6.26
N LEU A 36 -7.27 4.59 -5.21
CA LEU A 36 -7.47 5.23 -3.91
C LEU A 36 -6.88 6.64 -3.96
N GLU A 37 -7.70 7.67 -3.73
CA GLU A 37 -7.24 9.08 -3.89
C GLU A 37 -6.39 9.56 -2.70
N ASP A 38 -6.60 8.97 -1.52
CA ASP A 38 -5.93 9.35 -0.28
C ASP A 38 -5.24 8.14 0.37
N ILE A 39 -4.03 8.38 0.92
CA ILE A 39 -3.29 7.35 1.65
C ILE A 39 -4.02 6.89 2.93
N ASP A 40 -4.86 7.75 3.49
CA ASP A 40 -5.72 7.38 4.63
C ASP A 40 -6.82 6.38 4.19
N ASP A 41 -7.26 6.40 2.94
CA ASP A 41 -8.20 5.40 2.40
C ASP A 41 -7.50 4.05 2.15
N VAL A 42 -6.23 4.06 1.72
CA VAL A 42 -5.38 2.85 1.64
C VAL A 42 -5.29 2.17 3.00
N VAL A 43 -4.92 2.94 4.01
CA VAL A 43 -4.87 2.48 5.41
C VAL A 43 -6.22 1.90 5.83
N ASN A 44 -7.31 2.64 5.72
CA ASN A 44 -8.63 2.16 6.15
C ASN A 44 -9.05 0.88 5.41
N THR A 45 -8.84 0.81 4.10
CA THR A 45 -9.17 -0.37 3.27
C THR A 45 -8.45 -1.61 3.77
N LEU A 46 -7.12 -1.52 3.96
CA LEU A 46 -6.34 -2.64 4.47
C LEU A 46 -6.81 -3.10 5.85
N PHE A 47 -7.05 -2.16 6.77
CA PHE A 47 -7.43 -2.52 8.13
C PHE A 47 -8.84 -3.09 8.25
N ASP A 48 -9.79 -2.61 7.44
CA ASP A 48 -11.16 -3.12 7.40
C ASP A 48 -11.20 -4.55 6.84
N GLU A 49 -10.48 -4.81 5.74
CA GLU A 49 -10.48 -6.13 5.09
C GLU A 49 -9.79 -7.20 5.96
N PHE A 50 -8.64 -6.88 6.55
CA PHE A 50 -7.93 -7.82 7.42
C PHE A 50 -8.50 -7.88 8.84
N GLY A 51 -9.51 -7.05 9.16
CA GLY A 51 -10.17 -7.01 10.46
C GLY A 51 -9.21 -6.67 11.62
N VAL A 52 -8.14 -5.93 11.33
CA VAL A 52 -7.09 -5.57 12.28
C VAL A 52 -7.26 -4.12 12.67
N MET A 53 -7.17 -3.82 13.97
CA MET A 53 -7.07 -2.41 14.37
C MET A 53 -5.66 -1.89 14.04
N PRO A 54 -5.54 -0.79 13.26
CA PRO A 54 -4.25 -0.21 12.98
C PRO A 54 -3.57 0.25 14.27
N THR A 55 -2.24 0.13 14.28
CA THR A 55 -1.40 0.87 15.22
C THR A 55 -0.78 2.06 14.50
N ASP A 56 -0.41 3.11 15.23
CA ASP A 56 0.25 4.29 14.65
C ASP A 56 1.51 3.92 13.86
N GLU A 57 2.23 2.88 14.29
CA GLU A 57 3.42 2.35 13.62
C GLU A 57 3.07 1.75 12.25
N MET A 58 2.04 0.89 12.18
CA MET A 58 1.60 0.29 10.91
C MET A 58 1.07 1.32 9.92
N ILE A 59 0.34 2.34 10.41
CA ILE A 59 -0.12 3.45 9.58
C ILE A 59 1.09 4.19 8.99
N ASN A 60 2.11 4.45 9.82
CA ASN A 60 3.32 5.14 9.37
C ASN A 60 4.11 4.30 8.36
N ASP A 61 4.20 2.99 8.55
CA ASP A 61 4.87 2.09 7.60
C ASP A 61 4.17 2.11 6.23
N ILE A 62 2.84 2.01 6.18
CA ILE A 62 2.06 2.09 4.93
C ILE A 62 2.26 3.45 4.25
N LYS A 63 2.27 4.54 5.03
CA LYS A 63 2.54 5.89 4.50
C LYS A 63 3.95 6.01 3.94
N GLN A 64 4.94 5.41 4.59
CA GLN A 64 6.31 5.39 4.08
C GLN A 64 6.43 4.58 2.79
N LEU A 65 5.78 3.42 2.68
CA LEU A 65 5.75 2.65 1.42
C LEU A 65 5.19 3.47 0.26
N ALA A 66 4.11 4.23 0.50
CA ALA A 66 3.52 5.10 -0.51
C ALA A 66 4.43 6.27 -0.91
N ILE A 67 5.17 6.84 0.05
CA ILE A 67 6.17 7.89 -0.21
C ILE A 67 7.33 7.30 -1.01
N ASP A 68 7.88 6.16 -0.57
CA ASP A 68 8.99 5.48 -1.22
C ASP A 68 8.60 5.12 -2.68
N SER A 69 7.39 4.62 -2.91
CA SER A 69 6.87 4.34 -4.26
C SER A 69 6.79 5.60 -5.13
N ALA A 70 6.28 6.72 -4.58
CA ALA A 70 6.22 7.97 -5.31
C ALA A 70 7.62 8.56 -5.62
N GLU A 71 8.60 8.34 -4.73
CA GLU A 71 9.98 8.78 -4.92
C GLU A 71 10.78 7.89 -5.90
N ASP A 72 10.47 6.59 -6.01
CA ASP A 72 11.11 5.68 -6.96
C ASP A 72 10.72 6.01 -8.43
N GLU A 73 9.52 6.54 -8.69
CA GLU A 73 9.13 6.99 -10.05
C GLU A 73 9.77 8.31 -10.48
N ASP A 74 10.02 9.25 -9.56
CA ASP A 74 10.73 10.51 -9.85
C ASP A 74 12.21 10.29 -10.25
N ASN A 75 12.77 9.10 -9.99
CA ASN A 75 14.14 8.73 -10.39
C ASN A 75 14.26 8.16 -11.81
N PHE A 76 13.16 7.98 -12.55
CA PHE A 76 13.19 7.49 -13.95
C PHE A 76 13.21 8.59 -15.01
N ASP A 77 13.32 9.87 -14.62
CA ASP A 77 13.37 11.04 -15.54
C ASP A 77 14.81 11.59 -15.75
N GLU A 78 15.86 10.79 -15.53
CA GLU A 78 17.25 11.10 -15.91
C GLU A 78 17.93 9.96 -16.70
N GLU A 79 17.54 9.71 -17.97
CA GLU A 79 18.49 9.25 -19.03
C GLU A 79 18.17 9.82 -20.43
#